data_AF-A0A939ZYR3-F1
#
_entry.id   AF-A0A939ZYR3-F1
#
_cell.length_a   1.000
_cell.length_b   1.000
_cell.length_c   1.000
_cell.angle_alpha   90.00
_cell.angle_beta   90.00
_cell.angle_gamma   90.00
#
_symmetry.space_group_name_H-M   'P 1'
#
loop_
_entity.id
_entity.type
_entity.pdbx_description
1 polymer ?
#
loop_
_entity_poly.entity_id
_entity_poly.type
_entity_poly.pdbx_seq_one_letter_code
_entity_poly.pdbx_strand_id
1 'polypeptide(L)'
;MKAHTAVLSIAHAAVDLACAALFFGFLHSGDVWLNMVLYNAFAFLMQLPMGVIADRLNRNLLFAGIGCGLVALAYPLAGVPALSAVVAGIGNGAFHVGGGIEVLNRSRTKAGALGVFVSPGAVGLFLGRFYSAEFRSLPYLLPALLALIGLLIAFLPTEKRRFVTGNAEFDASVERGGILPLAALFLVVVLRSFLGTTDAFSPGSALSALPPLAAGLIPVLCLAFGKAAGGFVSDAIGIRLTSVLSLGLCALALFFPFSPWVTLGALFLFNMTMPITLYASAKLLKGAKGTAFGLLTAALFIGCVPVFMGAPLGLHPAVSGGLALVSLALLLIGLKKEKA
;
A
#
# COMPACT_ATOMS: atom_id res chain seq x y z
N MET A 1 10.05 19.27 -5.16
CA MET A 1 8.91 18.49 -4.62
C MET A 1 8.39 17.44 -5.60
N LYS A 2 7.95 17.83 -6.82
CA LYS A 2 7.31 16.90 -7.78
C LYS A 2 8.21 15.76 -8.30
N ALA A 3 9.50 16.01 -8.52
CA ALA A 3 10.41 15.03 -9.11
C ALA A 3 10.65 13.79 -8.22
N HIS A 4 10.92 13.95 -6.92
CA HIS A 4 11.16 12.81 -6.01
C HIS A 4 9.91 11.94 -5.87
N THR A 5 8.75 12.56 -5.68
CA THR A 5 7.49 11.82 -5.61
C THR A 5 7.26 11.05 -6.91
N ALA A 6 7.46 11.65 -8.09
CA ALA A 6 7.30 10.95 -9.36
C ALA A 6 8.25 9.75 -9.49
N VAL A 7 9.56 9.93 -9.23
CA VAL A 7 10.55 8.84 -9.30
C VAL A 7 10.20 7.71 -8.33
N LEU A 8 9.88 8.04 -7.08
CA LEU A 8 9.49 7.04 -6.08
C LEU A 8 8.17 6.34 -6.41
N SER A 9 7.23 7.03 -7.07
CA SER A 9 5.97 6.42 -7.51
C SER A 9 6.17 5.43 -8.66
N ILE A 10 7.04 5.75 -9.63
CA ILE A 10 7.42 4.84 -10.71
C ILE A 10 8.18 3.64 -10.13
N ALA A 11 9.11 3.89 -9.21
CA ALA A 11 9.85 2.84 -8.55
C ALA A 11 8.96 1.93 -7.71
N HIS A 12 7.90 2.45 -7.08
CA HIS A 12 6.90 1.66 -6.36
C HIS A 12 6.22 0.67 -7.31
N ALA A 13 5.74 1.12 -8.46
CA ALA A 13 5.19 0.22 -9.48
C ALA A 13 6.20 -0.85 -9.91
N ALA A 14 7.47 -0.48 -10.11
CA ALA A 14 8.52 -1.41 -10.52
C ALA A 14 8.84 -2.47 -9.44
N VAL A 15 8.91 -2.07 -8.17
CA VAL A 15 9.15 -2.97 -7.03
C VAL A 15 7.99 -3.95 -6.88
N ASP A 16 6.75 -3.48 -6.92
CA ASP A 16 5.57 -4.34 -6.82
C ASP A 16 5.43 -5.27 -8.03
N LEU A 17 5.74 -4.78 -9.23
CA LEU A 17 5.81 -5.60 -10.45
C LEU A 17 6.82 -6.72 -10.27
N ALA A 18 8.04 -6.40 -9.82
CA ALA A 18 9.08 -7.41 -9.62
C ALA A 18 8.71 -8.41 -8.52
N CYS A 19 8.16 -7.97 -7.38
CA CYS A 19 7.72 -8.88 -6.34
C CYS A 19 6.60 -9.80 -6.82
N ALA A 20 5.59 -9.27 -7.52
CA ALA A 20 4.52 -10.09 -8.10
C ALA A 20 5.05 -11.05 -9.16
N ALA A 21 5.92 -10.59 -10.07
CA ALA A 21 6.54 -11.42 -11.10
C ALA A 21 7.39 -12.54 -10.49
N LEU A 22 8.16 -12.25 -9.45
CA LEU A 22 8.94 -13.24 -8.70
C LEU A 22 8.01 -14.28 -8.06
N PHE A 23 6.96 -13.81 -7.38
CA PHE A 23 6.01 -14.67 -6.69
C PHE A 23 5.29 -15.60 -7.67
N PHE A 24 4.61 -15.04 -8.67
CA PHE A 24 3.84 -15.77 -9.70
C PHE A 24 4.72 -16.61 -10.64
N GLY A 25 5.94 -16.16 -10.92
CA GLY A 25 6.88 -16.88 -11.76
C GLY A 25 7.51 -18.05 -11.02
N PHE A 26 8.16 -17.80 -9.89
CA PHE A 26 9.16 -18.72 -9.34
C PHE A 26 8.77 -19.31 -7.98
N LEU A 27 8.02 -18.58 -7.16
CA LEU A 27 7.65 -19.00 -5.81
C LEU A 27 6.38 -19.87 -5.75
N HIS A 28 5.80 -20.21 -6.91
CA HIS A 28 4.73 -21.21 -7.04
C HIS A 28 5.23 -22.66 -6.95
N SER A 29 6.54 -22.86 -6.84
CA SER A 29 7.15 -24.17 -6.60
C SER A 29 7.25 -24.45 -5.09
N GLY A 30 6.92 -25.68 -4.67
CA GLY A 30 6.92 -26.08 -3.26
C GLY A 30 5.65 -25.64 -2.52
N ASP A 31 5.79 -25.32 -1.23
CA ASP A 31 4.66 -24.89 -0.38
C ASP A 31 4.29 -23.42 -0.68
N VAL A 32 3.36 -23.24 -1.62
CA VAL A 32 2.88 -21.93 -2.06
C VAL A 32 2.23 -21.15 -0.92
N TRP A 33 1.51 -21.83 -0.02
CA TRP A 33 0.90 -21.19 1.14
C TRP A 33 1.98 -20.59 2.03
N LEU A 34 3.02 -21.37 2.35
CA LEU A 34 4.11 -20.93 3.21
C LEU A 34 4.86 -19.75 2.59
N ASN A 35 5.19 -19.85 1.30
CA ASN A 35 5.86 -18.76 0.57
C ASN A 35 5.01 -17.48 0.56
N MET A 36 3.69 -17.61 0.38
CA MET A 36 2.76 -16.48 0.41
C MET A 36 2.75 -15.80 1.79
N VAL A 37 2.64 -16.58 2.86
CA VAL A 37 2.59 -16.04 4.22
C VAL A 37 3.93 -15.44 4.63
N LEU A 38 5.05 -16.09 4.31
CA LEU A 38 6.39 -15.55 4.55
C LEU A 38 6.57 -14.23 3.81
N TYR A 39 6.31 -14.19 2.50
CA TYR A 39 6.43 -12.96 1.72
C TYR A 39 5.57 -11.84 2.32
N ASN A 40 4.28 -12.08 2.59
CA ASN A 40 3.39 -11.06 3.12
C ASN A 40 3.78 -10.62 4.54
N ALA A 41 4.21 -11.53 5.41
CA ALA A 41 4.66 -11.18 6.76
C ALA A 41 5.88 -10.25 6.70
N PHE A 42 6.90 -10.60 5.92
CA PHE A 42 8.09 -9.77 5.77
C PHE A 42 7.85 -8.49 4.95
N ALA A 43 6.90 -8.51 4.01
CA ALA A 43 6.52 -7.34 3.22
C ALA A 43 5.71 -6.32 4.02
N PHE A 44 4.84 -6.75 4.95
CA PHE A 44 3.90 -5.85 5.64
C PHE A 44 4.17 -5.70 7.14
N LEU A 45 4.39 -6.80 7.88
CA LEU A 45 4.57 -6.77 9.33
C LEU A 45 5.94 -6.20 9.71
N MET A 46 7.00 -6.58 8.97
CA MET A 46 8.36 -6.10 9.23
C MET A 46 8.56 -4.61 8.88
N GLN A 47 7.61 -3.97 8.20
CA GLN A 47 7.69 -2.53 7.97
C GLN A 47 7.58 -1.71 9.25
N LEU A 48 6.95 -2.21 10.33
CA LEU A 48 6.93 -1.54 11.63
C LEU A 48 8.34 -1.41 12.24
N PRO A 49 9.10 -2.51 12.48
CA PRO A 49 10.47 -2.39 12.97
C PRO A 49 11.39 -1.66 11.98
N MET A 50 11.23 -1.89 10.67
CA MET A 50 12.00 -1.15 9.65
C MET A 50 11.68 0.35 9.67
N GLY A 51 10.43 0.73 9.95
CA GLY A 51 9.98 2.11 10.12
C GLY A 51 10.69 2.82 11.26
N VAL A 52 10.79 2.17 12.42
CA VAL A 52 11.54 2.68 13.59
C VAL A 52 13.03 2.87 13.24
N ILE A 53 13.62 1.91 12.53
CA ILE A 53 15.01 1.99 12.09
C ILE A 53 15.20 3.16 11.10
N ALA A 54 14.34 3.26 10.09
CA ALA A 54 14.42 4.29 9.06
C ALA A 54 14.23 5.70 9.62
N ASP A 55 13.30 5.89 10.57
CA ASP A 55 13.08 7.16 11.26
C ASP A 55 14.39 7.63 11.93
N ARG A 56 15.10 6.73 12.62
CA ARG A 56 16.37 7.01 13.31
C ARG A 56 17.55 7.21 12.37
N LEU A 57 17.64 6.42 11.29
CA LEU A 57 18.75 6.47 10.36
C LEU A 57 18.78 7.76 9.55
N ASN A 58 17.61 8.36 9.28
CA ASN A 58 17.50 9.60 8.51
C ASN A 58 18.17 9.54 7.13
N ARG A 59 18.03 8.39 6.47
CA ARG A 59 18.59 8.06 5.14
C ARG A 59 17.55 7.34 4.29
N ASN A 60 16.37 7.93 4.15
CA ASN A 60 15.19 7.28 3.57
C ASN A 60 15.43 6.77 2.13
N LEU A 61 16.13 7.57 1.31
CA LEU A 61 16.45 7.22 -0.09
C LEU A 61 17.42 6.04 -0.18
N LEU A 62 18.43 5.99 0.69
CA LEU A 62 19.33 4.83 0.77
C LEU A 62 18.56 3.59 1.22
N PHE A 63 17.69 3.73 2.21
CA PHE A 63 16.83 2.64 2.69
C PHE A 63 15.94 2.09 1.57
N ALA A 64 15.36 3.00 0.75
CA ALA A 64 14.56 2.61 -0.40
C ALA A 64 15.39 1.92 -1.50
N GLY A 65 16.59 2.44 -1.80
CA GLY A 65 17.52 1.84 -2.76
C GLY A 65 18.00 0.45 -2.34
N ILE A 66 18.30 0.25 -1.06
CA ILE A 66 18.60 -1.08 -0.49
C ILE A 66 17.42 -2.03 -0.68
N GLY A 67 16.19 -1.54 -0.48
CA GLY A 67 14.97 -2.31 -0.74
C GLY A 67 14.90 -2.84 -2.17
N CYS A 68 15.13 -1.99 -3.17
CA CYS A 68 15.22 -2.41 -4.58
C CYS A 68 16.31 -3.48 -4.80
N GLY A 69 17.49 -3.28 -4.21
CA GLY A 69 18.61 -4.22 -4.30
C GLY A 69 18.28 -5.59 -3.68
N LEU A 70 17.58 -5.61 -2.55
CA LEU A 70 17.14 -6.86 -1.90
C LEU A 70 16.09 -7.59 -2.75
N VAL A 71 15.12 -6.88 -3.34
CA VAL A 71 14.17 -7.52 -4.27
C VAL A 71 14.90 -8.09 -5.49
N ALA A 72 15.88 -7.38 -6.04
CA ALA A 72 16.71 -7.90 -7.13
C ALA A 72 17.50 -9.16 -6.71
N LEU A 73 18.05 -9.17 -5.49
CA LEU A 73 18.77 -10.31 -4.91
C LEU A 73 17.87 -11.52 -4.67
N ALA A 74 16.56 -11.33 -4.49
CA ALA A 74 15.63 -12.44 -4.28
C ALA A 74 15.46 -13.33 -5.53
N TYR A 75 15.69 -12.81 -6.74
CA TYR A 75 15.58 -13.58 -7.99
C TYR A 75 16.57 -14.75 -8.09
N PRO A 76 17.89 -14.57 -7.93
CA PRO A 76 18.82 -15.70 -7.94
C PRO A 76 18.60 -16.68 -6.78
N LEU A 77 17.92 -16.25 -5.70
CA LEU A 77 17.56 -17.11 -4.57
C LEU A 77 16.30 -17.96 -4.83
N ALA A 78 15.67 -17.85 -6.01
CA ALA A 78 14.45 -18.58 -6.36
C ALA A 78 14.57 -20.11 -6.23
N GLY A 79 15.78 -20.67 -6.30
CA GLY A 79 16.04 -22.09 -6.02
C GLY A 79 15.74 -22.52 -4.57
N VAL A 80 15.61 -21.58 -3.64
CA VAL A 80 15.15 -21.78 -2.27
C VAL A 80 13.94 -20.87 -2.03
N PRO A 81 12.72 -21.29 -2.41
CA PRO A 81 11.55 -20.41 -2.48
C PRO A 81 11.24 -19.65 -1.19
N ALA A 82 11.32 -20.32 -0.03
CA ALA A 82 11.07 -19.68 1.27
C ALA A 82 12.07 -18.55 1.57
N LEU A 83 13.37 -18.75 1.27
CA LEU A 83 14.39 -17.72 1.46
C LEU A 83 14.17 -16.56 0.49
N SER A 84 13.87 -16.85 -0.78
CA SER A 84 13.54 -15.83 -1.78
C SER A 84 12.32 -15.00 -1.36
N ALA A 85 11.26 -15.63 -0.85
CA ALA A 85 10.07 -14.96 -0.33
C ALA A 85 10.39 -14.00 0.83
N VAL A 86 11.24 -14.43 1.79
CA VAL A 86 11.68 -13.59 2.90
C VAL A 86 12.52 -12.40 2.42
N VAL A 87 13.51 -12.63 1.55
CA VAL A 87 14.38 -11.56 1.04
C VAL A 87 13.58 -10.56 0.20
N ALA A 88 12.66 -11.04 -0.64
CA ALA A 88 11.75 -10.19 -1.41
C ALA A 88 10.81 -9.39 -0.50
N GLY A 89 10.28 -10.00 0.55
CA GLY A 89 9.42 -9.33 1.53
C GLY A 89 10.16 -8.21 2.26
N ILE A 90 11.36 -8.49 2.78
CA ILE A 90 12.20 -7.46 3.44
C ILE A 90 12.54 -6.33 2.46
N GLY A 91 12.93 -6.67 1.22
CA GLY A 91 13.25 -5.69 0.19
C GLY A 91 12.06 -4.80 -0.17
N ASN A 92 10.89 -5.40 -0.37
CA ASN A 92 9.63 -4.68 -0.62
C ASN A 92 9.32 -3.73 0.54
N GLY A 93 9.35 -4.22 1.78
CA GLY A 93 9.06 -3.39 2.95
C GLY A 93 10.07 -2.26 3.15
N ALA A 94 11.36 -2.50 2.93
CA ALA A 94 12.40 -1.46 3.02
C ALA A 94 12.19 -0.35 1.98
N PHE A 95 11.83 -0.71 0.74
CA PHE A 95 11.45 0.25 -0.30
C PHE A 95 10.27 1.11 0.12
N HIS A 96 9.18 0.49 0.58
CA HIS A 96 7.95 1.18 0.96
C HIS A 96 8.14 2.13 2.14
N VAL A 97 8.86 1.69 3.17
CA VAL A 97 9.18 2.52 4.33
C VAL A 97 10.05 3.72 3.91
N GLY A 98 11.15 3.48 3.19
CA GLY A 98 12.05 4.55 2.75
C GLY A 98 11.36 5.56 1.83
N GLY A 99 10.69 5.08 0.78
CA GLY A 99 9.95 5.92 -0.16
C GLY A 99 8.80 6.66 0.51
N GLY A 100 8.05 5.98 1.38
CA GLY A 100 6.92 6.54 2.13
C GLY A 100 7.32 7.68 3.05
N ILE A 101 8.39 7.51 3.85
CA ILE A 101 8.90 8.58 4.73
C ILE A 101 9.37 9.78 3.89
N GLU A 102 10.10 9.55 2.79
CA GLU A 102 10.58 10.62 1.93
C GLU A 102 9.43 11.44 1.33
N VAL A 103 8.37 10.77 0.86
CA VAL A 103 7.17 11.44 0.35
C VAL A 103 6.43 12.16 1.49
N LEU A 104 6.31 11.57 2.68
CA LEU A 104 5.71 12.21 3.85
C LEU A 104 6.49 13.43 4.34
N ASN A 105 7.82 13.45 4.22
CA ASN A 105 8.64 14.61 4.56
C ASN A 105 8.46 15.76 3.57
N ARG A 106 8.36 15.43 2.28
CA ARG A 106 8.23 16.44 1.22
C ARG A 106 6.82 16.96 1.03
N SER A 107 5.81 16.14 1.31
CA SER A 107 4.40 16.50 1.17
C SER A 107 3.92 17.51 2.22
N ARG A 108 4.64 17.65 3.34
CA ARG A 108 4.37 18.57 4.46
C ARG A 108 2.93 18.45 4.98
N THR A 109 2.02 19.21 4.38
CA THR A 109 0.62 19.33 4.78
C THR A 109 -0.37 18.76 3.76
N LYS A 110 0.09 18.12 2.69
CA LYS A 110 -0.77 17.63 1.60
C LYS A 110 -0.83 16.11 1.52
N ALA A 111 -2.03 15.55 1.43
CA ALA A 111 -2.26 14.12 1.24
C ALA A 111 -2.14 13.67 -0.22
N GLY A 112 -2.25 14.59 -1.19
CA GLY A 112 -2.19 14.28 -2.63
C GLY A 112 -0.91 13.58 -3.07
N ALA A 113 0.24 14.00 -2.53
CA ALA A 113 1.52 13.37 -2.84
C ALA A 113 1.60 11.91 -2.36
N LEU A 114 0.94 11.57 -1.25
CA LEU A 114 0.84 10.19 -0.78
C LEU A 114 -0.04 9.37 -1.72
N GLY A 115 -1.18 9.93 -2.14
CA GLY A 115 -2.05 9.32 -3.14
C GLY A 115 -1.27 8.96 -4.41
N VAL A 116 -0.53 9.91 -4.98
CA VAL A 116 0.32 9.67 -6.16
C VAL A 116 1.37 8.60 -5.90
N PHE A 117 2.00 8.58 -4.72
CA PHE A 117 3.00 7.57 -4.38
C PHE A 117 2.43 6.16 -4.28
N VAL A 118 1.26 5.98 -3.65
CA VAL A 118 0.71 4.64 -3.38
C VAL A 118 -0.12 4.06 -4.52
N SER A 119 -0.53 4.88 -5.48
CA SER A 119 -1.42 4.45 -6.58
C SER A 119 -0.77 3.47 -7.56
N PRO A 120 0.46 3.72 -8.05
CA PRO A 120 1.06 2.88 -9.09
C PRO A 120 1.39 1.45 -8.65
N GLY A 121 1.52 1.18 -7.35
CA GLY A 121 1.77 -0.17 -6.83
C GLY A 121 0.71 -1.19 -7.26
N ALA A 122 -0.57 -0.80 -7.30
CA ALA A 122 -1.65 -1.67 -7.78
C ALA A 122 -1.48 -2.05 -9.25
N VAL A 123 -1.03 -1.11 -10.09
CA VAL A 123 -0.71 -1.35 -11.50
C VAL A 123 0.53 -2.26 -11.60
N GLY A 124 1.54 -2.03 -10.77
CA GLY A 124 2.73 -2.87 -10.65
C GLY A 124 2.37 -4.33 -10.39
N LEU A 125 1.57 -4.62 -9.36
CA LEU A 125 1.14 -5.98 -9.03
C LEU A 125 0.44 -6.69 -10.21
N PHE A 126 -0.47 -5.98 -10.90
CA PHE A 126 -1.16 -6.51 -12.08
C PHE A 126 -0.19 -6.83 -13.22
N LEU A 127 0.69 -5.88 -13.56
CA LEU A 127 1.71 -6.06 -14.60
C LEU A 127 2.70 -7.16 -14.23
N GLY A 128 3.02 -7.36 -12.96
CA GLY A 128 3.93 -8.41 -12.52
C GLY A 128 3.34 -9.81 -12.73
N ARG A 129 2.04 -9.97 -12.48
CA ARG A 129 1.32 -11.22 -12.82
C ARG A 129 1.33 -11.46 -14.33
N PHE A 130 1.04 -10.44 -15.14
CA PHE A 130 1.12 -10.56 -16.60
C PHE A 130 2.55 -10.90 -17.08
N TYR A 131 3.55 -10.22 -16.51
CA TYR A 131 4.96 -10.46 -16.83
C TYR A 131 5.37 -11.92 -16.56
N SER A 132 4.94 -12.48 -15.42
CA SER A 132 5.25 -13.87 -15.07
C SER A 132 4.67 -14.91 -16.04
N ALA A 133 3.58 -14.57 -16.73
CA ALA A 133 2.93 -15.43 -17.72
C ALA A 133 3.63 -15.34 -19.08
N GLU A 134 3.93 -14.13 -19.56
CA GLU A 134 4.37 -13.90 -20.93
C GLU A 134 5.89 -13.79 -21.11
N PHE A 135 6.62 -13.32 -20.09
CA PHE A 135 8.04 -12.94 -20.19
C PHE A 135 8.96 -13.75 -19.28
N ARG A 136 8.55 -14.98 -18.94
CA ARG A 136 9.33 -15.90 -18.07
C ARG A 136 10.73 -16.21 -18.61
N SER A 137 10.94 -16.08 -19.92
CA SER A 137 12.23 -16.26 -20.61
C SER A 137 13.26 -15.15 -20.33
N LEU A 138 12.87 -14.05 -19.69
CA LEU A 138 13.74 -12.91 -19.36
C LEU A 138 13.94 -12.74 -17.84
N PRO A 139 14.39 -13.78 -17.09
CA PRO A 139 14.39 -13.77 -15.62
C PRO A 139 15.28 -12.68 -15.00
N TYR A 140 16.26 -12.17 -15.75
CA TYR A 140 17.23 -11.18 -15.27
C TYR A 140 16.86 -9.72 -15.59
N LEU A 141 15.85 -9.46 -16.42
CA LEU A 141 15.49 -8.10 -16.82
C LEU A 141 15.00 -7.27 -15.63
N LEU A 142 14.04 -7.79 -14.86
CA LEU A 142 13.48 -7.12 -13.69
C LEU A 142 14.50 -6.89 -12.57
N PRO A 143 15.31 -7.87 -12.13
CA PRO A 143 16.33 -7.61 -11.12
C PRO A 143 17.40 -6.61 -11.60
N ALA A 144 17.80 -6.63 -12.87
CA ALA A 144 18.73 -5.63 -13.41
C ALA A 144 18.13 -4.21 -13.42
N LEU A 145 16.87 -4.08 -13.84
CA LEU A 145 16.14 -2.81 -13.80
C LEU A 145 16.00 -2.29 -12.35
N LEU A 146 15.66 -3.16 -11.41
CA LEU A 146 15.55 -2.80 -10.00
C LEU A 146 16.88 -2.38 -9.39
N ALA A 147 17.98 -3.06 -9.72
CA ALA A 147 19.31 -2.66 -9.25
C ALA A 147 19.66 -1.25 -9.75
N LEU A 148 19.37 -0.95 -11.02
CA LEU A 148 19.55 0.39 -11.58
C LEU A 148 18.64 1.43 -10.91
N ILE A 149 17.36 1.14 -10.74
CA ILE A 149 16.41 2.03 -10.05
C ILE A 149 16.87 2.28 -8.60
N GLY A 150 17.29 1.23 -7.89
CA GLY A 150 17.79 1.33 -6.52
C GLY A 150 19.02 2.23 -6.41
N LEU A 151 19.96 2.09 -7.35
CA LEU A 151 21.12 2.96 -7.46
C LEU A 151 20.69 4.41 -7.70
N LEU A 152 19.83 4.66 -8.69
CA LEU A 152 19.35 6.00 -9.01
C LEU A 152 18.65 6.66 -7.81
N ILE A 153 17.81 5.92 -7.08
CA ILE A 153 17.12 6.42 -5.88
C ILE A 153 18.12 6.76 -4.77
N ALA A 154 19.09 5.88 -4.50
CA ALA A 154 20.09 6.10 -3.46
C ALA A 154 20.92 7.37 -3.70
N PHE A 155 21.10 7.76 -4.97
CA PHE A 155 21.83 8.96 -5.39
C PHE A 155 20.94 10.14 -5.79
N LEU A 156 19.62 10.09 -5.53
CA LEU A 156 18.75 11.25 -5.75
C LEU A 156 19.22 12.44 -4.89
N PRO A 157 19.30 13.64 -5.47
CA PRO A 157 19.87 14.80 -4.79
C PRO A 157 19.04 15.19 -3.57
N THR A 158 19.72 15.33 -2.43
CA THR A 158 19.14 15.81 -1.16
C THR A 158 19.57 17.24 -0.87
N GLU A 159 18.69 18.05 -0.26
CA GLU A 159 19.00 19.45 0.10
C GLU A 159 20.08 19.57 1.20
N LYS A 160 20.24 18.52 2.01
CA LYS A 160 21.26 18.41 3.05
C LYS A 160 22.39 17.48 2.57
N ARG A 161 23.57 17.58 3.21
CA ARG A 161 24.79 16.78 2.95
C ARG A 161 24.48 15.35 2.48
N ARG A 162 25.31 14.82 1.56
CA ARG A 162 25.17 13.51 0.89
C ARG A 162 24.40 12.48 1.74
N PHE A 163 23.23 12.06 1.25
CA PHE A 163 22.37 10.98 1.77
C PHE A 163 21.46 11.29 2.98
N VAL A 164 21.48 12.50 3.57
CA VAL A 164 20.58 12.85 4.68
C VAL A 164 19.24 13.37 4.17
N THR A 165 18.14 12.77 4.61
CA THR A 165 16.79 13.04 4.08
C THR A 165 15.96 14.02 4.91
N GLY A 166 16.43 14.41 6.09
CA GLY A 166 15.81 15.46 6.90
C GLY A 166 14.57 15.02 7.70
N ASN A 167 14.55 13.77 8.18
CA ASN A 167 13.60 13.31 9.19
C ASN A 167 13.66 14.23 10.42
N ALA A 168 12.51 14.40 11.06
CA ALA A 168 12.46 14.98 12.40
C ALA A 168 13.24 14.08 13.38
N GLU A 169 13.63 14.64 14.52
CA GLU A 169 14.19 13.81 15.60
C GLU A 169 13.19 12.73 15.99
N PHE A 170 13.70 11.52 16.20
CA PHE A 170 12.85 10.37 16.48
C PHE A 170 12.11 10.58 17.80
N ASP A 171 10.81 10.78 17.69
CA ASP A 171 9.88 10.87 18.81
C ASP A 171 8.65 10.01 18.50
N ALA A 172 8.58 8.86 19.16
CA ALA A 172 7.45 7.94 19.09
C ALA A 172 6.31 8.36 20.05
N SER A 173 6.40 9.54 20.68
CA SER A 173 5.30 10.07 21.46
C SER A 173 4.09 10.31 20.57
N VAL A 174 2.96 9.77 21.01
CA VAL A 174 1.67 10.06 20.42
C VAL A 174 1.19 11.38 21.01
N GLU A 175 0.68 12.28 20.17
CA GLU A 175 0.11 13.53 20.66
C GLU A 175 -0.92 13.30 21.78
N ARG A 176 -0.96 14.17 22.80
CA ARG A 176 -1.88 14.03 23.94
C ARG A 176 -3.32 13.77 23.49
N GLY A 177 -3.91 12.63 23.88
CA GLY A 177 -5.24 12.20 23.41
C GLY A 177 -5.29 11.63 21.99
N GLY A 178 -4.15 11.29 21.39
CA GLY A 178 -4.00 10.75 20.04
C GLY A 178 -4.00 9.22 19.95
N ILE A 179 -3.93 8.51 21.09
CA ILE A 179 -3.93 7.03 21.11
C ILE A 179 -5.25 6.49 20.54
N LEU A 180 -6.40 7.00 21.00
CA LEU A 180 -7.69 6.56 20.50
C LEU A 180 -7.85 6.85 18.99
N PRO A 181 -7.55 8.05 18.48
CA PRO A 181 -7.49 8.30 17.04
C PRO A 181 -6.57 7.34 16.27
N LEU A 182 -5.36 7.08 16.79
CA LEU A 182 -4.40 6.18 16.14
C LEU A 182 -4.90 4.73 16.10
N ALA A 183 -5.49 4.24 17.20
CA ALA A 183 -6.11 2.92 17.26
C ALA A 183 -7.31 2.81 16.31
N ALA A 184 -8.12 3.86 16.19
CA ALA A 184 -9.22 3.89 15.24
C ALA A 184 -8.72 3.83 13.79
N LEU A 185 -7.68 4.60 13.44
CA LEU A 185 -7.04 4.53 12.11
C LEU A 185 -6.46 3.14 11.83
N PHE A 186 -5.82 2.52 12.83
CA PHE A 186 -5.33 1.14 12.71
C PHE A 186 -6.47 0.18 12.37
N LEU A 187 -7.57 0.22 13.11
CA LEU A 187 -8.74 -0.63 12.85
C LEU A 187 -9.40 -0.36 11.50
N VAL A 188 -9.45 0.90 11.04
CA VAL A 188 -9.89 1.24 9.67
C VAL A 188 -9.05 0.49 8.63
N VAL A 189 -7.74 0.43 8.83
CA VAL A 189 -6.83 -0.25 7.90
C VAL A 189 -6.95 -1.78 7.99
N VAL A 190 -7.17 -2.35 9.19
CA VAL A 190 -7.52 -3.78 9.34
C VAL A 190 -8.79 -4.11 8.57
N LEU A 191 -9.88 -3.35 8.78
CA LEU A 191 -11.15 -3.54 8.08
C LEU A 191 -11.01 -3.37 6.57
N ARG A 192 -10.20 -2.39 6.14
CA ARG A 192 -9.90 -2.18 4.72
C ARG A 192 -9.24 -3.40 4.10
N SER A 193 -8.23 -3.93 4.77
CA SER A 193 -7.49 -5.09 4.26
C SER A 193 -8.36 -6.34 4.23
N PHE A 194 -9.18 -6.55 5.28
CA PHE A 194 -10.15 -7.64 5.33
C PHE A 194 -11.17 -7.53 4.20
N LEU A 195 -11.87 -6.40 4.07
CA LEU A 195 -12.84 -6.19 2.99
C LEU A 195 -12.20 -6.29 1.60
N GLY A 196 -10.99 -5.77 1.42
CA GLY A 196 -10.28 -5.81 0.14
C GLY A 196 -9.72 -7.18 -0.25
N THR A 197 -9.54 -8.09 0.72
CA THR A 197 -9.11 -9.48 0.47
C THR A 197 -10.29 -10.43 0.30
N THR A 198 -11.46 -10.09 0.84
CA THR A 198 -12.71 -10.77 0.51
C THR A 198 -13.24 -10.34 -0.86
N ASP A 199 -14.08 -11.17 -1.48
CA ASP A 199 -14.77 -10.82 -2.74
C ASP A 199 -15.81 -9.69 -2.61
N ALA A 200 -15.78 -8.89 -1.53
CA ALA A 200 -16.71 -7.78 -1.31
C ALA A 200 -16.75 -6.75 -2.47
N PHE A 201 -15.69 -6.70 -3.28
CA PHE A 201 -15.60 -5.87 -4.47
C PHE A 201 -15.49 -6.67 -5.77
N SER A 202 -15.79 -7.97 -5.76
CA SER A 202 -15.80 -8.79 -6.97
C SER A 202 -16.96 -8.35 -7.86
N PRO A 203 -16.71 -7.78 -9.05
CA PRO A 203 -17.79 -7.20 -9.86
C PRO A 203 -18.72 -8.22 -10.54
N GLY A 204 -18.64 -9.50 -10.18
CA GLY A 204 -19.51 -10.56 -10.69
C GLY A 204 -19.37 -10.85 -12.19
N SER A 205 -20.29 -11.67 -12.70
CA SER A 205 -20.33 -12.17 -14.08
C SER A 205 -20.47 -11.07 -15.15
N ALA A 206 -20.85 -9.84 -14.83
CA ALA A 206 -21.02 -8.82 -15.86
C ALA A 206 -19.71 -8.11 -16.29
N LEU A 207 -18.59 -8.33 -15.58
CA LEU A 207 -17.22 -8.10 -16.11
C LEU A 207 -16.68 -9.32 -16.89
N SER A 208 -17.32 -10.50 -16.79
CA SER A 208 -16.91 -11.69 -17.54
C SER A 208 -17.22 -11.62 -19.05
N ALA A 209 -18.08 -10.68 -19.46
CA ALA A 209 -18.33 -10.38 -20.86
C ALA A 209 -17.23 -9.51 -21.50
N LEU A 210 -16.35 -8.90 -20.69
CA LEU A 210 -15.21 -8.14 -21.16
C LEU A 210 -14.02 -9.09 -21.42
N PRO A 211 -13.10 -8.73 -22.33
CA PRO A 211 -11.87 -9.49 -22.52
C PRO A 211 -11.15 -9.72 -21.18
N PRO A 212 -10.54 -10.90 -20.94
CA PRO A 212 -9.89 -11.23 -19.65
C PRO A 212 -8.91 -10.15 -19.16
N LEU A 213 -8.22 -9.49 -20.11
CA LEU A 213 -7.32 -8.38 -19.81
C LEU A 213 -8.06 -7.15 -19.26
N ALA A 214 -9.21 -6.78 -19.84
CA ALA A 214 -10.03 -5.67 -19.38
C ALA A 214 -10.71 -5.99 -18.05
N ALA A 215 -11.11 -7.25 -17.84
CA ALA A 215 -11.69 -7.73 -16.58
C ALA A 215 -10.72 -7.60 -15.40
N GLY A 216 -9.41 -7.72 -15.64
CA GLY A 216 -8.38 -7.47 -14.63
C GLY A 216 -7.92 -6.01 -14.54
N LEU A 217 -7.79 -5.31 -15.67
CA LEU A 217 -7.25 -3.94 -15.72
C LEU A 217 -8.20 -2.90 -15.13
N ILE A 218 -9.51 -2.99 -15.41
CA ILE A 218 -10.48 -1.97 -14.94
C ILE A 218 -10.52 -1.89 -13.40
N PRO A 219 -10.66 -3.00 -12.64
CA PRO A 219 -10.57 -2.94 -11.17
C PRO A 219 -9.26 -2.33 -10.67
N VAL A 220 -8.13 -2.67 -11.30
CA VAL A 220 -6.81 -2.15 -10.93
C VAL A 220 -6.71 -0.64 -11.15
N LEU A 221 -7.30 -0.14 -12.24
CA LEU A 221 -7.39 1.30 -12.47
C LEU A 221 -8.32 1.96 -11.45
N CYS A 222 -9.45 1.36 -11.08
CA CYS A 222 -10.31 1.87 -10.02
C CYS A 222 -9.57 1.94 -8.67
N LEU A 223 -8.78 0.93 -8.32
CA LEU A 223 -7.92 0.92 -7.13
C LEU A 223 -6.90 2.06 -7.18
N ALA A 224 -6.15 2.17 -8.28
CA ALA A 224 -5.08 3.16 -8.44
C ALA A 224 -5.64 4.58 -8.46
N PHE A 225 -6.64 4.87 -9.29
CA PHE A 225 -7.25 6.20 -9.35
C PHE A 225 -8.01 6.56 -8.08
N GLY A 226 -8.63 5.59 -7.39
CA GLY A 226 -9.26 5.81 -6.08
C GLY A 226 -8.25 6.33 -5.06
N LYS A 227 -7.08 5.67 -4.95
CA LYS A 227 -5.98 6.12 -4.08
C LYS A 227 -5.49 7.53 -4.45
N ALA A 228 -5.29 7.83 -5.73
CA ALA A 228 -4.87 9.15 -6.18
C ALA A 228 -5.91 10.23 -5.86
N ALA A 229 -7.18 9.97 -6.21
CA ALA A 229 -8.31 10.85 -5.98
C ALA A 229 -8.50 11.13 -4.50
N GLY A 230 -8.37 10.12 -3.63
CA GLY A 230 -8.46 10.32 -2.18
C GLY A 230 -7.49 11.35 -1.65
N GLY A 231 -6.25 11.36 -2.14
CA GLY A 231 -5.25 12.36 -1.76
C GLY A 231 -5.58 13.76 -2.30
N PHE A 232 -5.93 13.88 -3.58
CA PHE A 232 -6.21 15.20 -4.18
C PHE A 232 -7.52 15.83 -3.71
N VAL A 233 -8.59 15.03 -3.58
CA VAL A 233 -9.89 15.51 -3.12
C VAL A 233 -9.80 15.93 -1.66
N SER A 234 -9.08 15.18 -0.82
CA SER A 234 -8.89 15.57 0.58
C SER A 234 -8.09 16.87 0.76
N ASP A 235 -7.13 17.14 -0.13
CA ASP A 235 -6.44 18.43 -0.18
C ASP A 235 -7.33 19.60 -0.65
N ALA A 236 -8.38 19.31 -1.43
CA ALA A 236 -9.24 20.33 -2.03
C ALA A 236 -10.45 20.70 -1.16
N ILE A 237 -11.16 19.71 -0.62
CA ILE A 237 -12.42 19.91 0.13
C ILE A 237 -12.31 19.51 1.61
N GLY A 238 -11.10 19.13 2.04
CA GLY A 238 -10.82 18.71 3.41
C GLY A 238 -10.98 17.20 3.63
N ILE A 239 -10.17 16.68 4.56
CA ILE A 239 -10.05 15.24 4.83
C ILE A 239 -11.34 14.65 5.41
N ARG A 240 -12.02 15.36 6.31
CA ARG A 240 -13.27 14.89 6.92
C ARG A 240 -14.39 14.74 5.90
N LEU A 241 -14.64 15.78 5.10
CA LEU A 241 -15.69 15.76 4.08
C LEU A 241 -15.41 14.68 3.03
N THR A 242 -14.16 14.57 2.59
CA THR A 242 -13.74 13.50 1.67
C THR A 242 -13.98 12.11 2.24
N SER A 243 -13.70 11.90 3.54
CA SER A 243 -13.93 10.63 4.21
C SER A 243 -15.41 10.26 4.29
N VAL A 244 -16.27 11.22 4.63
CA VAL A 244 -17.73 11.02 4.67
C VAL A 244 -18.28 10.71 3.28
N LEU A 245 -17.92 11.50 2.27
CA LEU A 245 -18.40 11.28 0.91
C LEU A 245 -17.91 9.95 0.34
N SER A 246 -16.60 9.63 0.48
CA SER A 246 -16.05 8.39 -0.06
C SER A 246 -16.63 7.15 0.60
N LEU A 247 -16.55 7.00 1.92
CA LEU A 247 -17.05 5.80 2.60
C LEU A 247 -18.57 5.74 2.70
N GLY A 248 -19.26 6.89 2.79
CA GLY A 248 -20.72 6.93 2.80
C GLY A 248 -21.30 6.46 1.47
N LEU A 249 -20.78 6.99 0.35
CA LEU A 249 -21.19 6.54 -0.99
C LEU A 249 -20.73 5.09 -1.26
N CYS A 250 -19.54 4.70 -0.79
CA CYS A 250 -19.09 3.32 -0.87
C CYS A 250 -20.03 2.37 -0.14
N ALA A 251 -20.46 2.70 1.08
CA ALA A 251 -21.38 1.87 1.86
C ALA A 251 -22.71 1.72 1.14
N LEU A 252 -23.27 2.81 0.60
CA LEU A 252 -24.51 2.78 -0.18
C LEU A 252 -24.37 1.86 -1.40
N ALA A 253 -23.27 1.97 -2.15
CA ALA A 253 -22.98 1.12 -3.30
C ALA A 253 -22.83 -0.37 -2.91
N LEU A 254 -22.26 -0.66 -1.73
CA LEU A 254 -22.11 -2.03 -1.21
C LEU A 254 -23.42 -2.62 -0.67
N PHE A 255 -24.35 -1.81 -0.15
CA PHE A 255 -25.70 -2.29 0.21
C PHE A 255 -26.52 -2.66 -1.02
N PHE A 256 -26.30 -1.97 -2.13
CA PHE A 256 -27.06 -2.15 -3.37
C PHE A 256 -26.13 -2.39 -4.58
N PRO A 257 -25.42 -3.52 -4.66
CA PRO A 257 -24.51 -3.82 -5.76
C PRO A 257 -25.27 -4.32 -7.01
N PHE A 258 -26.20 -3.51 -7.52
CA PHE A 258 -27.11 -3.89 -8.61
C PHE A 258 -26.43 -3.99 -9.99
N SER A 259 -25.18 -3.55 -10.11
CA SER A 259 -24.41 -3.57 -11.36
C SER A 259 -22.90 -3.63 -11.08
N PRO A 260 -22.08 -4.25 -11.94
CA PRO A 260 -20.61 -4.25 -11.78
C PRO A 260 -20.03 -2.84 -11.69
N TRP A 261 -20.61 -1.88 -12.40
CA TRP A 261 -20.16 -0.48 -12.38
C TRP A 261 -20.33 0.16 -11.00
N VAL A 262 -21.38 -0.23 -10.26
CA VAL A 262 -21.60 0.20 -8.88
C VAL A 262 -20.54 -0.39 -7.97
N THR A 263 -20.23 -1.68 -8.13
CA THR A 263 -19.16 -2.36 -7.37
C THR A 263 -17.78 -1.76 -7.67
N LEU A 264 -17.49 -1.44 -8.93
CA LEU A 264 -16.26 -0.73 -9.34
C LEU A 264 -16.20 0.69 -8.77
N GLY A 265 -17.34 1.39 -8.73
CA GLY A 265 -17.48 2.68 -8.06
C GLY A 265 -17.21 2.57 -6.56
N ALA A 266 -17.76 1.54 -5.91
CA ALA A 266 -17.48 1.24 -4.50
C ALA A 266 -15.99 0.96 -4.27
N LEU A 267 -15.36 0.16 -5.14
CA LEU A 267 -13.92 -0.14 -5.08
C LEU A 267 -13.06 1.11 -5.17
N PHE A 268 -13.38 2.01 -6.11
CA PHE A 268 -12.73 3.31 -6.27
C PHE A 268 -12.89 4.17 -5.00
N LEU A 269 -14.12 4.34 -4.53
CA LEU A 269 -14.45 5.17 -3.36
C LEU A 269 -13.81 4.63 -2.09
N PHE A 270 -13.82 3.32 -1.88
CA PHE A 270 -13.19 2.66 -0.75
C PHE A 270 -11.68 2.94 -0.68
N ASN A 271 -11.01 2.96 -1.84
CA ASN A 271 -9.57 3.18 -1.94
C ASN A 271 -9.13 4.63 -1.74
N MET A 272 -10.06 5.60 -1.82
CA MET A 272 -9.78 7.00 -1.49
C MET A 272 -9.27 7.17 -0.05
N THR A 273 -9.60 6.25 0.85
CA THR A 273 -9.28 6.36 2.27
C THR A 273 -7.81 6.03 2.60
N MET A 274 -7.07 5.39 1.70
CA MET A 274 -5.68 4.98 1.95
C MET A 274 -4.73 6.14 2.25
N PRO A 275 -4.57 7.15 1.37
CA PRO A 275 -3.71 8.31 1.65
C PRO A 275 -4.18 9.10 2.87
N ILE A 276 -5.50 9.15 3.12
CA ILE A 276 -6.09 9.84 4.28
C ILE A 276 -5.62 9.18 5.59
N THR A 277 -5.75 7.85 5.70
CA THR A 277 -5.33 7.13 6.90
C THR A 277 -3.84 7.28 7.18
N LEU A 278 -3.01 7.24 6.13
CA LEU A 278 -1.57 7.39 6.24
C LEU A 278 -1.17 8.81 6.65
N TYR A 279 -1.81 9.81 6.06
CA TYR A 279 -1.56 11.20 6.41
C TYR A 279 -1.93 11.50 7.87
N ALA A 280 -3.12 11.05 8.30
CA ALA A 280 -3.61 11.25 9.65
C ALA A 280 -2.74 10.53 10.70
N SER A 281 -2.31 9.28 10.44
CA SER A 281 -1.44 8.55 11.37
C SER A 281 -0.06 9.20 11.49
N ALA A 282 0.52 9.65 10.38
CA ALA A 282 1.82 10.33 10.35
C ALA A 282 1.81 11.67 11.11
N LYS A 283 0.67 12.35 11.21
CA LYS A 283 0.53 13.58 12.03
C LYS A 283 0.45 13.30 13.52
N LEU A 284 -0.15 12.17 13.92
CA LEU A 284 -0.32 11.82 15.33
C LEU A 284 1.01 11.41 16.00
N LEU A 285 2.00 10.98 15.21
CA LEU A 285 3.34 10.58 15.63
C LEU A 285 4.39 11.63 15.19
N LYS A 286 4.76 12.52 16.10
CA LYS A 286 5.47 13.78 15.80
C LYS A 286 6.86 13.63 15.18
N GLY A 287 7.56 12.54 15.46
CA GLY A 287 8.90 12.27 14.93
C GLY A 287 9.06 10.86 14.36
N ALA A 288 7.97 10.13 14.14
CA ALA A 288 8.00 8.69 13.85
C ALA A 288 7.10 8.32 12.66
N LYS A 289 7.32 8.97 11.51
CA LYS A 289 6.54 8.78 10.28
C LYS A 289 6.69 7.38 9.70
N GLY A 290 7.89 6.82 9.75
CA GLY A 290 8.18 5.44 9.36
C GLY A 290 7.46 4.45 10.26
N THR A 291 7.47 4.71 11.56
CA THR A 291 6.71 3.93 12.54
C THR A 291 5.21 4.00 12.27
N ALA A 292 4.67 5.18 11.96
CA ALA A 292 3.27 5.35 11.57
C ALA A 292 2.91 4.57 10.30
N PHE A 293 3.79 4.62 9.28
CA PHE A 293 3.65 3.86 8.04
C PHE A 293 3.62 2.36 8.33
N GLY A 294 4.64 1.86 9.04
CA GLY A 294 4.78 0.44 9.38
C GLY A 294 3.69 -0.10 10.29
N LEU A 295 3.14 0.74 11.18
CA LEU A 295 1.99 0.38 12.01
C LEU A 295 0.74 0.13 11.14
N LEU A 296 0.50 0.96 10.13
CA LEU A 296 -0.63 0.77 9.21
C LEU A 296 -0.42 -0.43 8.28
N THR A 297 0.81 -0.74 7.86
CA THR A 297 1.05 -1.94 7.06
C THR A 297 0.95 -3.23 7.90
N ALA A 298 1.34 -3.20 9.18
CA ALA A 298 1.06 -4.29 10.10
C ALA A 298 -0.47 -4.52 10.24
N ALA A 299 -1.26 -3.44 10.26
CA ALA A 299 -2.72 -3.51 10.22
C ALA A 299 -3.24 -4.17 8.92
N LEU A 300 -2.63 -3.87 7.77
CA LEU A 300 -2.95 -4.54 6.51
C LEU A 300 -2.73 -6.05 6.61
N PHE A 301 -1.57 -6.48 7.12
CA PHE A 301 -1.28 -7.90 7.31
C PHE A 301 -2.34 -8.58 8.19
N ILE A 302 -2.65 -7.99 9.35
CA ILE A 302 -3.65 -8.52 10.28
C ILE A 302 -5.02 -8.67 9.61
N GLY A 303 -5.44 -7.71 8.78
CA GLY A 303 -6.72 -7.80 8.09
C GLY A 303 -6.78 -8.91 7.02
N CYS A 304 -5.64 -9.34 6.47
CA CYS A 304 -5.57 -10.47 5.53
C CYS A 304 -5.58 -11.84 6.25
N VAL A 305 -5.16 -11.90 7.52
CA VAL A 305 -5.01 -13.18 8.28
C VAL A 305 -6.28 -14.04 8.28
N PRO A 306 -7.50 -13.51 8.51
CA PRO A 306 -8.71 -14.32 8.46
C PRO A 306 -8.88 -15.07 7.14
N VAL A 307 -8.59 -14.41 6.01
CA VAL A 307 -8.68 -15.03 4.68
C VAL A 307 -7.61 -16.12 4.51
N PHE A 308 -6.39 -15.89 5.00
CA PHE A 308 -5.34 -16.93 5.01
C PHE A 308 -5.66 -18.13 5.91
N MET A 309 -6.51 -17.94 6.93
CA MET A 309 -7.02 -19.00 7.81
C MET A 309 -8.29 -19.68 7.27
N GLY A 310 -8.74 -19.33 6.06
CA GLY A 310 -9.89 -19.95 5.41
C GLY A 310 -11.24 -19.31 5.72
N ALA A 311 -11.27 -18.04 6.13
CA ALA A 311 -12.53 -17.29 6.21
C ALA A 311 -13.26 -17.30 4.85
N PRO A 312 -14.61 -17.37 4.84
CA PRO A 312 -15.37 -17.46 3.62
C PRO A 312 -15.17 -16.20 2.75
N LEU A 313 -14.93 -16.42 1.46
CA LEU A 313 -14.96 -15.39 0.45
C LEU A 313 -16.42 -15.07 0.09
N GLY A 314 -16.69 -13.83 -0.36
CA GLY A 314 -18.03 -13.40 -0.76
C GLY A 314 -18.92 -13.03 0.42
N LEU A 315 -18.61 -11.92 1.10
CA LEU A 315 -19.45 -11.38 2.15
C LEU A 315 -20.81 -10.93 1.61
N HIS A 316 -21.86 -11.17 2.38
CA HIS A 316 -23.20 -10.67 2.06
C HIS A 316 -23.17 -9.13 1.89
N PRO A 317 -23.84 -8.53 0.88
CA PRO A 317 -23.80 -7.09 0.62
C PRO A 317 -24.08 -6.21 1.85
N ALA A 318 -25.05 -6.62 2.68
CA ALA A 318 -25.36 -5.91 3.92
C ALA A 318 -24.20 -5.90 4.95
N VAL A 319 -23.41 -6.97 5.01
CA VAL A 319 -22.23 -7.05 5.87
C VAL A 319 -21.13 -6.13 5.32
N SER A 320 -20.88 -6.16 4.02
CA SER A 320 -19.90 -5.28 3.36
C SER A 320 -20.25 -3.79 3.54
N GLY A 321 -21.50 -3.42 3.31
CA GLY A 321 -22.00 -2.05 3.54
C GLY A 321 -21.93 -1.64 5.01
N GLY A 322 -22.30 -2.54 5.92
CA GLY A 322 -22.19 -2.31 7.37
C GLY A 322 -20.75 -2.09 7.83
N LEU A 323 -19.81 -2.92 7.37
CA LEU A 323 -18.38 -2.77 7.67
C LEU A 323 -17.80 -1.48 7.09
N ALA A 324 -18.27 -1.03 5.92
CA ALA A 324 -17.90 0.27 5.36
C ALA A 324 -18.40 1.44 6.24
N LEU A 325 -19.60 1.35 6.81
CA LEU A 325 -20.11 2.35 7.77
C LEU A 325 -19.33 2.32 9.10
N VAL A 326 -18.97 1.14 9.60
CA VAL A 326 -18.11 1.01 10.80
C VAL A 326 -16.74 1.63 10.52
N SER A 327 -16.16 1.36 9.35
CA SER A 327 -14.92 1.98 8.89
C SER A 327 -15.04 3.51 8.83
N LEU A 328 -16.17 4.05 8.36
CA LEU A 328 -16.42 5.49 8.37
C LEU A 328 -16.46 6.05 9.81
N ALA A 329 -17.20 5.41 10.71
CA ALA A 329 -17.28 5.86 12.10
C ALA A 329 -15.90 5.88 12.78
N LEU A 330 -15.11 4.82 12.59
CA LEU A 330 -13.73 4.74 13.10
C LEU A 330 -12.82 5.78 12.45
N LEU A 331 -12.95 6.00 11.13
CA LEU A 331 -12.18 7.02 10.44
C LEU A 331 -12.48 8.41 10.99
N LEU A 332 -13.74 8.75 11.23
CA LEU A 332 -14.12 10.02 11.85
C LEU A 332 -13.56 10.19 13.27
N ILE A 333 -13.48 9.10 14.06
CA ILE A 333 -12.79 9.11 15.37
C ILE A 333 -11.29 9.38 15.17
N GLY A 334 -10.66 8.74 14.19
CA GLY A 334 -9.27 8.95 13.79
C GLY A 334 -8.96 10.38 13.37
N LEU A 335 -9.95 11.07 12.78
CA LEU A 335 -9.82 12.44 12.25
C LEU A 335 -10.27 13.53 13.24
N LYS A 336 -10.67 13.18 14.48
CA LYS A 336 -11.19 14.15 15.48
C LYS A 336 -10.24 15.32 15.77
N LYS A 337 -8.94 15.17 15.51
CA LYS A 337 -7.94 16.22 15.71
C LYS A 337 -7.62 17.05 14.47
N GLU A 338 -8.03 16.63 13.28
CA GLU A 338 -7.90 17.48 12.10
C GLU A 338 -8.98 18.54 12.12
N LYS A 339 -8.59 19.79 12.37
CA LYS A 339 -9.47 20.93 12.13
C LYS A 339 -9.81 20.95 10.64
N ALA A 340 -11.10 21.17 10.35
CA ALA A 340 -11.59 21.46 9.01
C ALA A 340 -10.89 22.70 8.43
#